data_AF-A2G210-F1
#
_entry.id   AF-A2G210-F1
#
_cell.length_a   1.000
_cell.length_b   1.000
_cell.length_c   1.000
_cell.angle_alpha   90.00
_cell.angle_beta   90.00
_cell.angle_gamma   90.00
#
_symmetry.space_group_name_H-M   'P 1'
#
loop_
_entity.id
_entity.type
_entity.pdbx_description
1 polymer ?
#
loop_
_entity_poly.entity_id
_entity_poly.type
_entity_poly.pdbx_seq_one_letter_code
_entity_poly.pdbx_strand_id
1 'polypeptide(L)'
;MFLFSFLLSLQRSAPLALSRTFVSGNILTTFTTEIKLRCVGFDKKLEEQLISVLYSQRGYMHKINVIEGDQDVHQIFNTSVELITLNLNKNPEGNKELIQQHFNNNKAILAIYIVKQENCAERNSRLFATGNGWVALSFCKDEIVYENSKIAYLIIDSVKRVLTDLFDHPLSFRPLNSITEKEAQNVIIYHKSPPDANIIRDVQNYFASYRGANVSHLTYEIKSLEVICGVCEDSICVRDWLVRTPEYHLAREVDVLPVFVLPATCPANFLYGDNEVAFVSENSLQDLQKALIHSFFGFDILGEATPFTEMIIRRNSVVYPFLDLVQNFTHVINNVREVLGLGLEITDQYTINQLERYFQDFRSNQSAATSQALQGKNVLEYYNKSKDAADSAWLIWNMLSDHIGTKRVCAGNKINLYRDNFFLFRPFSYMIISIASSIAIFAFAFTKMRPKAVINILSTPPSIL
;
A
#
# COMPACT_ATOMS: atom_id res chain seq x y z
N MET A 1 28.06 -5.80 -53.14
CA MET A 1 27.25 -6.80 -52.40
C MET A 1 27.33 -6.68 -50.88
N PHE A 2 28.37 -6.09 -50.28
CA PHE A 2 28.48 -5.94 -48.81
C PHE A 2 27.66 -4.79 -48.19
N LEU A 3 27.20 -3.81 -48.98
CA LEU A 3 26.43 -2.67 -48.45
C LEU A 3 24.93 -2.97 -48.20
N PHE A 4 24.37 -4.00 -48.86
CA PHE A 4 22.93 -4.30 -48.75
C PHE A 4 22.59 -5.13 -47.50
N SER A 5 23.56 -5.87 -46.94
CA SER A 5 23.38 -6.64 -45.71
C SER A 5 23.50 -5.80 -44.44
N PHE A 6 24.06 -4.58 -44.51
CA PHE A 6 24.13 -3.68 -43.34
C PHE A 6 22.82 -2.89 -43.16
N LEU A 7 22.13 -2.54 -44.25
CA LEU A 7 20.87 -1.80 -44.20
C LEU A 7 19.66 -2.65 -43.78
N LEU A 8 19.69 -3.97 -43.99
CA LEU A 8 18.67 -4.90 -43.47
C LEU A 8 18.81 -5.21 -41.97
N SER A 9 19.89 -4.75 -41.30
CA SER A 9 20.08 -4.90 -39.85
C SER A 9 19.57 -3.69 -39.03
N LEU A 10 19.00 -2.68 -39.69
CA LEU A 10 18.50 -1.44 -39.07
C LEU A 10 16.98 -1.27 -39.20
N GLN A 11 16.23 -2.35 -39.41
CA GLN A 11 14.85 -2.39 -38.92
C GLN A 11 14.93 -2.52 -37.39
N ARG A 12 15.20 -1.40 -36.71
CA ARG A 12 14.90 -1.27 -35.29
C ARG A 12 13.38 -1.48 -35.17
N SER A 13 12.98 -2.66 -34.73
CA SER A 13 11.71 -2.88 -34.04
C SER A 13 11.51 -1.68 -33.12
N ALA A 14 10.36 -1.01 -33.21
CA ALA A 14 10.05 0.05 -32.25
C ALA A 14 10.31 -0.51 -30.85
N PRO A 15 11.04 0.21 -29.96
CA PRO A 15 11.34 -0.31 -28.64
C PRO A 15 10.01 -0.68 -27.98
N LEU A 16 9.91 -1.92 -27.51
CA LEU A 16 8.77 -2.40 -26.72
C LEU A 16 8.60 -1.42 -25.55
N ALA A 17 7.58 -0.58 -25.65
CA ALA A 17 7.30 0.45 -24.68
C ALA A 17 6.17 -0.06 -23.79
N LEU A 18 6.46 -0.17 -22.49
CA LEU A 18 5.44 -0.31 -21.47
C LEU A 18 4.45 0.85 -21.58
N SER A 19 3.15 0.60 -21.39
CA SER A 19 2.19 1.71 -21.30
C SER A 19 2.59 2.65 -20.16
N ARG A 20 2.31 3.95 -20.32
CA ARG A 20 2.57 4.94 -19.25
C ARG A 20 1.90 4.51 -17.94
N THR A 21 0.75 3.86 -18.01
CA THR A 21 0.02 3.27 -16.86
C THR A 21 0.80 2.18 -16.10
N PHE A 22 1.64 1.40 -16.77
CA PHE A 22 2.50 0.38 -16.16
C PHE A 22 3.82 0.96 -15.64
N VAL A 23 4.33 2.05 -16.26
CA VAL A 23 5.59 2.71 -15.86
C VAL A 23 5.39 3.75 -14.76
N SER A 24 4.30 4.51 -14.79
CA SER A 24 4.00 5.58 -13.82
C SER A 24 3.08 5.14 -12.69
N GLY A 25 2.60 3.89 -12.73
CA GLY A 25 1.73 3.34 -11.71
C GLY A 25 2.53 3.06 -10.47
N ASN A 26 2.67 4.06 -9.58
CA ASN A 26 3.05 3.84 -8.20
C ASN A 26 2.12 2.74 -7.66
N ILE A 27 2.62 1.52 -7.50
CA ILE A 27 1.93 0.44 -6.78
C ILE A 27 2.03 0.74 -5.28
N LEU A 28 1.83 1.99 -4.92
CA LEU A 28 1.64 2.36 -3.54
C LEU A 28 0.36 1.65 -3.11
N THR A 29 0.31 1.16 -1.88
CA THR A 29 -0.90 0.64 -1.25
C THR A 29 -1.83 1.82 -1.02
N THR A 30 -2.49 2.24 -2.10
CA THR A 30 -3.49 3.30 -2.08
C THR A 30 -4.85 2.65 -1.92
N PHE A 31 -5.35 2.65 -0.69
CA PHE A 31 -6.71 2.26 -0.38
C PHE A 31 -7.61 3.40 -0.84
N THR A 32 -8.62 3.16 -1.68
CA THR A 32 -9.47 4.23 -2.21
C THR A 32 -10.88 4.09 -1.66
N THR A 33 -11.44 5.19 -1.14
CA THR A 33 -12.79 5.22 -0.56
C THR A 33 -13.58 6.38 -1.12
N GLU A 34 -14.80 6.10 -1.59
CA GLU A 34 -15.71 7.14 -2.03
C GLU A 34 -16.41 7.81 -0.84
N ILE A 35 -16.37 9.15 -0.80
CA ILE A 35 -17.08 9.99 0.16
C ILE A 35 -18.19 10.74 -0.56
N LYS A 36 -19.39 10.71 0.04
CA LYS A 36 -20.55 11.49 -0.42
C LYS A 36 -20.68 12.76 0.41
N LEU A 37 -20.38 13.92 -0.18
CA LEU A 37 -20.69 15.22 0.42
C LEU A 37 -22.14 15.57 0.13
N ARG A 38 -22.96 15.54 1.17
CA ARG A 38 -24.40 15.81 1.09
C ARG A 38 -24.71 17.19 1.63
N CYS A 39 -24.96 18.12 0.72
CA CYS A 39 -25.16 19.53 1.07
C CYS A 39 -26.66 19.81 1.25
N VAL A 40 -27.06 20.23 2.46
CA VAL A 40 -28.44 20.57 2.83
C VAL A 40 -28.62 22.08 2.88
N GLY A 41 -29.62 22.60 2.16
CA GLY A 41 -29.98 24.02 2.19
C GLY A 41 -29.10 24.95 1.33
N PHE A 42 -28.31 24.37 0.42
CA PHE A 42 -27.45 25.09 -0.51
C PHE A 42 -28.01 25.12 -1.94
N ASP A 43 -27.56 26.08 -2.74
CA ASP A 43 -27.99 26.23 -4.13
C ASP A 43 -27.07 25.50 -5.12
N LYS A 44 -27.58 25.33 -6.36
CA LYS A 44 -26.84 24.69 -7.45
C LYS A 44 -25.54 25.40 -7.83
N LYS A 45 -25.48 26.72 -7.65
CA LYS A 45 -24.25 27.48 -7.92
C LYS A 45 -23.13 27.10 -6.96
N LEU A 46 -23.45 26.81 -5.69
CA LEU A 46 -22.44 26.33 -4.75
C LEU A 46 -21.97 24.92 -5.06
N GLU A 47 -22.85 24.02 -5.50
CA GLU A 47 -22.49 22.67 -5.94
C GLU A 47 -21.43 22.71 -7.06
N GLU A 48 -21.64 23.53 -8.09
CA GLU A 48 -20.68 23.70 -9.19
C GLU A 48 -19.32 24.21 -8.69
N GLN A 49 -19.33 25.16 -7.73
CA GLN A 49 -18.10 25.68 -7.12
C GLN A 49 -17.40 24.62 -6.25
N LEU A 50 -18.14 23.82 -5.48
CA LEU A 50 -17.58 22.72 -4.68
C LEU A 50 -16.90 21.69 -5.57
N ILE A 51 -17.53 21.31 -6.69
CA ILE A 51 -16.94 20.39 -7.67
C ILE A 51 -15.65 20.97 -8.26
N SER A 52 -15.65 22.27 -8.61
CA SER A 52 -14.48 22.97 -9.13
C SER A 52 -13.33 23.00 -8.12
N VAL A 53 -13.62 23.36 -6.87
CA VAL A 53 -12.63 23.39 -5.78
C VAL A 53 -12.10 21.99 -5.50
N LEU A 54 -12.96 20.96 -5.42
CA LEU A 54 -12.54 19.56 -5.27
C LEU A 54 -11.58 19.14 -6.38
N TYR A 55 -11.89 19.47 -7.63
CA TYR A 55 -11.02 19.16 -8.76
C TYR A 55 -9.65 19.85 -8.63
N SER A 56 -9.63 21.12 -8.24
CA SER A 56 -8.40 21.89 -8.03
C SER A 56 -7.56 21.40 -6.84
N GLN A 57 -8.21 20.85 -5.81
CA GLN A 57 -7.56 20.39 -4.57
C GLN A 57 -7.35 18.86 -4.51
N ARG A 58 -7.51 18.14 -5.63
CA ARG A 58 -7.33 16.67 -5.71
C ARG A 58 -6.01 16.15 -5.11
N GLY A 59 -4.95 16.95 -5.06
CA GLY A 59 -3.70 16.55 -4.42
C GLY A 59 -3.69 16.64 -2.89
N TYR A 60 -4.55 17.46 -2.27
CA TYR A 60 -4.43 17.90 -0.88
C TYR A 60 -5.50 17.39 0.09
N MET A 61 -6.60 16.84 -0.42
CA MET A 61 -7.72 16.32 0.39
C MET A 61 -7.72 14.80 0.57
N HIS A 62 -6.80 14.09 -0.07
CA HIS A 62 -6.99 12.68 -0.42
C HIS A 62 -5.89 11.77 0.09
N LYS A 63 -5.22 12.10 1.20
CA LYS A 63 -4.10 11.28 1.65
C LYS A 63 -3.97 11.30 3.17
N ILE A 64 -4.30 10.18 3.80
CA ILE A 64 -4.00 9.91 5.21
C ILE A 64 -3.05 8.72 5.25
N ASN A 65 -2.03 8.79 6.11
CA ASN A 65 -1.10 7.69 6.30
C ASN A 65 -1.81 6.54 7.03
N VAL A 66 -1.62 5.34 6.52
CA VAL A 66 -2.28 4.15 7.07
C VAL A 66 -1.33 3.34 7.94
N ILE A 67 -0.01 3.50 7.77
CA ILE A 67 1.03 2.90 8.61
C ILE A 67 1.91 4.02 9.16
N GLU A 68 2.26 3.91 10.43
CA GLU A 68 3.07 4.91 11.12
C GLU A 68 4.49 4.94 10.54
N GLY A 69 4.98 6.14 10.21
CA GLY A 69 6.31 6.32 9.61
C GLY A 69 6.44 5.90 8.14
N ASP A 70 5.42 5.29 7.53
CA ASP A 70 5.44 4.86 6.13
C ASP A 70 4.79 5.91 5.20
N GLN A 71 5.59 6.48 4.30
CA GLN A 71 5.17 7.50 3.34
C GLN A 71 4.62 6.94 2.02
N ASP A 72 4.45 5.63 1.92
CA ASP A 72 4.04 4.92 0.72
C ASP A 72 2.67 4.21 0.86
N VAL A 73 2.13 4.11 2.08
CA VAL A 73 0.84 3.44 2.36
C VAL A 73 -0.21 4.43 2.82
N HIS A 74 -1.22 4.68 1.97
CA HIS A 74 -2.21 5.74 2.23
C HIS A 74 -3.63 5.36 1.90
N GLN A 75 -4.55 5.99 2.62
CA GLN A 75 -5.95 6.06 2.29
C GLN A 75 -6.20 7.30 1.43
N ILE A 76 -6.71 7.06 0.23
CA ILE A 76 -7.20 8.04 -0.73
C ILE A 76 -8.72 8.13 -0.63
N PHE A 77 -9.23 9.35 -0.61
CA PHE A 77 -10.65 9.61 -0.59
C PHE A 77 -11.10 10.22 -1.92
N ASN A 78 -12.04 9.58 -2.61
CA ASN A 78 -12.67 10.14 -3.79
C ASN A 78 -13.97 10.81 -3.39
N THR A 79 -14.08 12.10 -3.61
CA THR A 79 -15.23 12.88 -3.11
C THR A 79 -16.23 13.17 -4.23
N SER A 80 -17.51 12.92 -3.97
CA SER A 80 -18.64 13.33 -4.82
C SER A 80 -19.58 14.26 -4.05
N VAL A 81 -20.28 15.14 -4.75
CA VAL A 81 -21.18 16.14 -4.16
C VAL A 81 -22.62 15.84 -4.58
N GLU A 82 -23.54 15.92 -3.61
CA GLU A 82 -24.97 15.75 -3.80
C GLU A 82 -25.71 16.88 -3.06
N LEU A 83 -26.56 17.63 -3.77
CA LEU A 83 -27.53 18.51 -3.13
C LEU A 83 -28.73 17.70 -2.64
N ILE A 84 -29.08 17.90 -1.37
CA ILE A 84 -30.21 17.20 -0.76
C ILE A 84 -31.16 18.17 -0.06
N THR A 85 -32.45 17.87 -0.16
CA THR A 85 -33.50 18.62 0.52
C THR A 85 -33.92 17.86 1.77
N LEU A 86 -33.51 18.35 2.93
CA LEU A 86 -33.97 17.87 4.23
C LEU A 86 -34.59 19.04 5.00
N ASN A 87 -35.82 18.86 5.47
CA ASN A 87 -36.49 19.82 6.35
C ASN A 87 -35.95 19.66 7.76
N LEU A 88 -34.79 20.27 8.01
CA LEU A 88 -34.13 20.24 9.31
C LEU A 88 -34.78 21.28 10.24
N ASN A 89 -35.03 20.87 11.48
CA ASN A 89 -35.62 21.69 12.52
C ASN A 89 -34.51 22.45 13.29
N LYS A 90 -34.88 23.38 14.19
CA LYS A 90 -33.91 24.01 15.11
C LYS A 90 -33.41 23.07 16.23
N ASN A 91 -33.94 21.84 16.32
CA ASN A 91 -33.57 20.86 17.33
C ASN A 91 -32.45 19.93 16.82
N PRO A 92 -31.25 19.91 17.44
CA PRO A 92 -30.14 19.04 17.05
C PRO A 92 -30.48 17.55 17.05
N GLU A 93 -31.25 17.06 18.03
CA GLU A 93 -31.61 15.64 18.13
C GLU A 93 -32.57 15.22 17.01
N GLY A 94 -33.58 16.05 16.72
CA GLY A 94 -34.48 15.81 15.59
C GLY A 94 -33.75 15.82 14.24
N ASN A 95 -32.71 16.64 14.10
CA ASN A 95 -31.89 16.67 12.89
C ASN A 95 -31.04 15.40 12.73
N LYS A 96 -30.51 14.86 13.84
CA LYS A 96 -29.76 13.60 13.83
C LYS A 96 -30.63 12.45 13.33
N GLU A 97 -31.87 12.32 13.80
CA GLU A 97 -32.80 11.27 13.36
C GLU A 97 -33.15 11.39 11.88
N LEU A 98 -33.43 12.59 11.38
CA LEU A 98 -33.73 12.83 9.96
C LEU A 98 -32.54 12.49 9.05
N ILE A 99 -31.32 12.85 9.46
CA ILE A 99 -30.11 12.53 8.72
C ILE A 99 -29.86 11.01 8.73
N GLN A 100 -30.07 10.35 9.88
CA GLN A 100 -29.96 8.89 9.98
C GLN A 100 -30.98 8.18 9.06
N GLN A 101 -32.24 8.63 9.05
CA GLN A 101 -33.26 8.08 8.16
C GLN A 101 -32.89 8.28 6.68
N HIS A 102 -32.44 9.48 6.32
CA HIS A 102 -31.98 9.75 4.97
C HIS A 102 -30.78 8.88 4.57
N PHE A 103 -29.80 8.70 5.47
CA PHE A 103 -28.64 7.84 5.24
C PHE A 103 -29.04 6.37 5.05
N ASN A 104 -29.98 5.87 5.86
CA ASN A 104 -30.48 4.51 5.74
C ASN A 104 -31.17 4.25 4.39
N ASN A 105 -31.91 5.25 3.87
CA ASN A 105 -32.59 5.17 2.57
C ASN A 105 -31.65 5.41 1.38
N ASN A 106 -30.57 6.17 1.60
CA ASN A 106 -29.59 6.53 0.59
C ASN A 106 -28.19 6.13 1.08
N LYS A 107 -27.93 4.82 1.09
CA LYS A 107 -26.68 4.31 1.67
C LYS A 107 -25.45 4.82 0.92
N ALA A 108 -24.43 5.17 1.69
CA ALA A 108 -23.09 5.46 1.22
C ALA A 108 -22.08 4.70 2.11
N ILE A 109 -20.85 4.55 1.64
CA ILE A 109 -19.76 4.02 2.48
C ILE A 109 -19.44 5.02 3.59
N LEU A 110 -19.22 6.27 3.19
CA LEU A 110 -19.08 7.41 4.07
C LEU A 110 -19.87 8.59 3.49
N ALA A 111 -20.70 9.23 4.32
CA ALA A 111 -21.37 10.47 3.97
C ALA A 111 -21.00 11.59 4.96
N ILE A 112 -20.69 12.78 4.42
CA ILE A 112 -20.52 14.00 5.20
C ILE A 112 -21.68 14.92 4.84
N TYR A 113 -22.58 15.12 5.78
CA TYR A 113 -23.69 16.04 5.66
C TYR A 113 -23.20 17.44 6.02
N ILE A 114 -23.33 18.38 5.10
CA ILE A 114 -22.99 19.79 5.31
C ILE A 114 -24.31 20.55 5.36
N VAL A 115 -24.67 21.02 6.55
CA VAL A 115 -25.99 21.60 6.83
C VAL A 115 -25.87 23.11 6.95
N LYS A 116 -26.48 23.84 6.02
CA LYS A 116 -26.61 25.29 6.14
C LYS A 116 -27.49 25.64 7.33
N GLN A 117 -26.99 26.46 8.25
CA GLN A 117 -27.76 26.98 9.39
C GLN A 117 -27.87 28.51 9.32
N GLU A 118 -29.04 29.02 9.69
CA GLU A 118 -29.33 30.46 9.85
C GLU A 118 -29.25 30.77 11.35
N ASN A 119 -28.32 31.66 11.75
CA ASN A 119 -28.00 32.07 13.13
C ASN A 119 -27.20 31.06 13.96
N CYS A 120 -25.88 31.11 13.84
CA CYS A 120 -24.96 30.38 14.71
C CYS A 120 -24.22 31.34 15.64
N ALA A 121 -23.96 30.90 16.87
CA ALA A 121 -23.19 31.67 17.86
C ALA A 121 -21.68 31.75 17.54
N GLU A 122 -21.15 30.83 16.73
CA GLU A 122 -19.73 30.76 16.39
C GLU A 122 -19.53 30.62 14.87
N ARG A 123 -18.40 31.19 14.40
CA ARG A 123 -17.95 31.08 13.02
C ARG A 123 -17.25 29.75 12.80
N ASN A 124 -17.43 29.16 11.62
CA ASN A 124 -16.89 27.88 11.13
C ASN A 124 -17.80 26.67 11.36
N SER A 125 -17.61 25.66 10.51
CA SER A 125 -18.39 24.43 10.62
C SER A 125 -17.96 23.57 11.79
N ARG A 126 -18.95 23.08 12.54
CA ARG A 126 -18.73 22.18 13.68
C ARG A 126 -19.40 20.85 13.44
N LEU A 127 -18.72 19.79 13.84
CA LEU A 127 -19.34 18.49 14.02
C LEU A 127 -20.47 18.64 15.05
N PHE A 128 -21.70 18.30 14.67
CA PHE A 128 -22.84 18.36 15.61
C PHE A 128 -23.56 17.02 15.76
N ALA A 129 -23.38 16.10 14.80
CA ALA A 129 -23.92 14.75 14.90
C ALA A 129 -23.05 13.77 14.12
N THR A 130 -23.03 12.54 14.59
CA THR A 130 -22.39 11.39 13.93
C THR A 130 -23.32 10.19 14.00
N GLY A 131 -23.13 9.26 13.07
CA GLY A 131 -23.74 7.95 13.07
C GLY A 131 -22.84 6.95 12.35
N ASN A 132 -23.28 5.69 12.28
CA ASN A 132 -22.48 4.66 11.63
C ASN A 132 -22.36 4.95 10.12
N GLY A 133 -21.14 5.28 9.68
CA GLY A 133 -20.84 5.60 8.27
C GLY A 133 -21.21 7.03 7.84
N TRP A 134 -21.56 7.94 8.76
CA TRP A 134 -21.81 9.34 8.41
C TRP A 134 -21.51 10.34 9.52
N VAL A 135 -21.16 11.57 9.11
CA VAL A 135 -21.03 12.74 10.00
C VAL A 135 -21.85 13.91 9.49
N ALA A 136 -22.26 14.80 10.39
CA ALA A 136 -22.94 16.03 10.05
C ALA A 136 -22.21 17.25 10.62
N LEU A 137 -21.93 18.18 9.71
CA LEU A 137 -21.28 19.45 9.96
C LEU A 137 -22.31 20.56 9.80
N SER A 138 -22.45 21.42 10.81
CA SER A 138 -23.20 22.66 10.65
C SER A 138 -22.33 23.62 9.86
N PHE A 139 -22.88 24.39 8.94
CA PHE A 139 -22.16 25.42 8.22
C PHE A 139 -22.94 26.72 8.30
N CYS A 140 -22.33 27.68 8.99
CA CYS A 140 -22.97 28.93 9.34
C CYS A 140 -22.57 30.00 8.33
N LYS A 141 -23.55 30.54 7.61
CA LYS A 141 -23.32 31.65 6.70
C LYS A 141 -23.34 32.95 7.52
N ASP A 142 -22.20 33.62 7.65
CA ASP A 142 -22.17 35.01 8.11
C ASP A 142 -23.03 35.87 7.15
N GLU A 143 -23.66 36.94 7.66
CA GLU A 143 -24.37 37.94 6.85
C GLU A 143 -23.48 38.62 5.79
N ILE A 144 -22.16 38.44 5.89
CA ILE A 144 -21.20 38.85 4.86
C ILE A 144 -21.38 37.93 3.64
N VAL A 145 -21.87 38.51 2.55
CA VAL A 145 -22.04 37.88 1.24
C VAL A 145 -20.67 37.43 0.71
N TYR A 146 -20.19 36.28 1.15
CA TYR A 146 -19.06 35.63 0.52
C TYR A 146 -19.47 35.14 -0.86
N GLU A 147 -18.59 35.32 -1.85
CA GLU A 147 -18.71 34.62 -3.13
C GLU A 147 -18.75 33.10 -2.87
N ASN A 148 -19.57 32.38 -3.65
CA ASN A 148 -19.74 30.93 -3.52
C ASN A 148 -18.40 30.15 -3.61
N SER A 149 -17.40 30.70 -4.30
CA SER A 149 -16.03 30.17 -4.37
C SER A 149 -15.38 30.08 -2.99
N LYS A 150 -15.45 31.14 -2.18
CA LYS A 150 -14.87 31.18 -0.83
C LYS A 150 -15.62 30.26 0.14
N ILE A 151 -16.95 30.17 0.01
CA ILE A 151 -17.76 29.23 0.79
C ILE A 151 -17.35 27.78 0.47
N ALA A 152 -17.18 27.46 -0.81
CA ALA A 152 -16.73 26.14 -1.24
C ALA A 152 -15.37 25.77 -0.63
N TYR A 153 -14.38 26.68 -0.67
CA TYR A 153 -13.08 26.45 -0.02
C TYR A 153 -13.19 26.19 1.49
N LEU A 154 -14.03 26.94 2.21
CA LEU A 154 -14.20 26.76 3.66
C LEU A 154 -14.86 25.42 4.00
N ILE A 155 -15.87 25.01 3.23
CA ILE A 155 -16.51 23.69 3.39
C ILE A 155 -15.46 22.58 3.20
N ILE A 156 -14.69 22.68 2.12
CA ILE A 156 -13.67 21.72 1.73
C ILE A 156 -12.57 21.63 2.80
N ASP A 157 -12.02 22.75 3.27
CA ASP A 157 -11.04 22.75 4.36
C ASP A 157 -11.58 22.08 5.63
N SER A 158 -12.86 22.31 5.95
CA SER A 158 -13.49 21.73 7.13
C SER A 158 -13.74 20.23 7.00
N VAL A 159 -14.19 19.78 5.82
CA VAL A 159 -14.29 18.35 5.48
C VAL A 159 -12.94 17.66 5.65
N LYS A 160 -11.85 18.29 5.21
CA LYS A 160 -10.50 17.74 5.33
C LYS A 160 -10.10 17.55 6.80
N ARG A 161 -10.31 18.56 7.64
CA ARG A 161 -9.99 18.46 9.08
C ARG A 161 -10.74 17.31 9.72
N VAL A 162 -12.05 17.23 9.49
CA VAL A 162 -12.89 16.14 10.00
C VAL A 162 -12.39 14.78 9.51
N LEU A 163 -12.03 14.64 8.23
CA LEU A 163 -11.49 13.37 7.74
C LEU A 163 -10.15 13.02 8.37
N THR A 164 -9.30 14.01 8.63
CA THR A 164 -8.04 13.80 9.36
C THR A 164 -8.36 13.34 10.78
N ASP A 165 -9.18 14.08 11.51
CA ASP A 165 -9.53 13.78 12.90
C ASP A 165 -10.23 12.40 13.06
N LEU A 166 -11.01 11.98 12.07
CA LEU A 166 -11.74 10.69 12.11
C LEU A 166 -10.92 9.48 11.64
N PHE A 167 -9.89 9.67 10.80
CA PHE A 167 -9.17 8.57 10.15
C PHE A 167 -7.66 8.59 10.32
N ASP A 168 -7.07 9.60 10.96
CA ASP A 168 -5.64 9.68 11.31
C ASP A 168 -5.30 8.73 12.46
N HIS A 169 -5.45 7.45 12.13
CA HIS A 169 -5.18 6.29 12.96
C HIS A 169 -4.25 5.36 12.17
N PRO A 170 -2.97 5.74 12.02
CA PRO A 170 -1.98 4.90 11.38
C PRO A 170 -1.71 3.65 12.23
N LEU A 171 -1.41 2.55 11.54
CA LEU A 171 -0.99 1.30 12.13
C LEU A 171 0.44 1.41 12.67
N SER A 172 0.62 1.19 13.96
CA SER A 172 1.95 1.07 14.59
C SER A 172 2.61 -0.28 14.29
N PHE A 173 1.81 -1.32 14.04
CA PHE A 173 2.29 -2.68 13.75
C PHE A 173 1.33 -3.49 12.88
N ARG A 174 1.76 -4.69 12.47
CA ARG A 174 0.91 -5.66 11.76
C ARG A 174 -0.19 -6.16 12.70
N PRO A 175 -1.48 -5.99 12.34
CA PRO A 175 -2.60 -6.48 13.14
C PRO A 175 -2.52 -7.98 13.38
N LEU A 176 -2.79 -8.38 14.62
CA LEU A 176 -2.95 -9.78 15.02
C LEU A 176 -4.18 -10.44 14.36
N ASN A 177 -5.20 -9.65 14.02
CA ASN A 177 -6.39 -10.11 13.33
C ASN A 177 -6.44 -9.50 11.91
N SER A 178 -5.96 -10.27 10.94
CA SER A 178 -5.94 -9.88 9.52
C SER A 178 -6.97 -10.65 8.71
N ILE A 179 -7.19 -10.21 7.46
CA ILE A 179 -8.16 -10.89 6.61
C ILE A 179 -7.78 -12.32 6.20
N THR A 180 -6.50 -12.65 6.28
CA THR A 180 -5.88 -13.91 5.85
C THR A 180 -5.61 -14.89 6.99
N GLU A 181 -5.48 -14.40 8.21
CA GLU A 181 -5.27 -15.24 9.39
C GLU A 181 -6.63 -15.75 9.86
N LYS A 182 -6.77 -17.09 9.87
CA LYS A 182 -8.03 -17.79 10.12
C LYS A 182 -8.21 -18.24 11.56
N GLU A 183 -7.16 -18.21 12.36
CA GLU A 183 -7.22 -18.73 13.72
C GLU A 183 -7.82 -17.67 14.64
N ALA A 184 -8.89 -18.05 15.33
CA ALA A 184 -9.47 -17.24 16.38
C ALA A 184 -8.39 -16.99 17.42
N GLN A 185 -7.91 -15.75 17.49
CA GLN A 185 -6.96 -15.41 18.53
C GLN A 185 -7.68 -15.43 19.88
N ASN A 186 -7.17 -16.27 20.77
CA ASN A 186 -7.68 -16.33 22.14
C ASN A 186 -7.06 -15.17 22.92
N VAL A 187 -7.85 -14.60 23.82
CA VAL A 187 -7.40 -13.62 24.81
C VAL A 187 -7.57 -14.27 26.17
N ILE A 188 -6.56 -14.13 27.04
CA ILE A 188 -6.72 -14.43 28.46
C ILE A 188 -6.66 -13.11 29.21
N ILE A 189 -7.79 -12.75 29.82
CA ILE A 189 -7.88 -11.62 30.73
C ILE A 189 -7.59 -12.11 32.13
N TYR A 190 -6.43 -11.70 32.58
CA TYR A 190 -5.95 -11.87 33.92
C TYR A 190 -6.63 -10.76 34.78
N HIS A 191 -7.20 -11.11 35.94
CA HIS A 191 -7.63 -10.12 36.96
C HIS A 191 -7.47 -10.57 38.43
N LYS A 192 -7.31 -9.62 39.37
CA LYS A 192 -7.23 -9.89 40.84
C LYS A 192 -8.56 -10.39 41.46
N SER A 193 -9.68 -9.97 40.92
CA SER A 193 -11.02 -10.35 41.39
C SER A 193 -11.95 -10.48 40.19
N PRO A 194 -12.93 -11.41 40.20
CA PRO A 194 -13.83 -11.59 39.07
C PRO A 194 -14.39 -10.24 38.63
N PRO A 195 -14.19 -9.84 37.36
CA PRO A 195 -14.83 -8.65 36.84
C PRO A 195 -16.34 -8.84 36.92
N ASP A 196 -17.08 -7.75 36.89
CA ASP A 196 -18.53 -7.82 36.71
C ASP A 196 -18.81 -8.69 35.47
N ALA A 197 -19.65 -9.71 35.64
CA ALA A 197 -20.04 -10.61 34.56
C ALA A 197 -20.62 -9.85 33.35
N ASN A 198 -21.20 -8.66 33.57
CA ASN A 198 -21.65 -7.79 32.50
C ASN A 198 -20.48 -7.24 31.67
N ILE A 199 -19.41 -6.75 32.30
CA ILE A 199 -18.22 -6.23 31.60
C ILE A 199 -17.59 -7.33 30.75
N ILE A 200 -17.45 -8.53 31.32
CA ILE A 200 -16.93 -9.71 30.61
C ILE A 200 -17.75 -10.01 29.37
N ARG A 201 -19.07 -10.12 29.54
CA ARG A 201 -19.99 -10.42 28.45
C ARG A 201 -19.97 -9.32 27.39
N ASP A 202 -19.86 -8.07 27.79
CA ASP A 202 -19.87 -6.94 26.87
C ASP A 202 -18.57 -6.87 26.05
N VAL A 203 -17.41 -7.18 26.65
CA VAL A 203 -16.14 -7.34 25.91
C VAL A 203 -16.23 -8.52 24.96
N GLN A 204 -16.69 -9.68 25.44
CA GLN A 204 -16.87 -10.88 24.62
C GLN A 204 -17.80 -10.60 23.43
N ASN A 205 -18.94 -9.95 23.66
CA ASN A 205 -19.89 -9.59 22.60
C ASN A 205 -19.28 -8.59 21.61
N TYR A 206 -18.56 -7.59 22.13
CA TYR A 206 -17.89 -6.58 21.30
C TYR A 206 -16.88 -7.23 20.36
N PHE A 207 -15.99 -8.10 20.86
CA PHE A 207 -14.95 -8.73 20.03
C PHE A 207 -15.42 -9.97 19.25
N ALA A 208 -16.46 -10.67 19.71
CA ALA A 208 -17.09 -11.73 18.94
C ALA A 208 -17.65 -11.22 17.60
N SER A 209 -18.09 -9.95 17.57
CA SER A 209 -18.52 -9.29 16.34
C SER A 209 -17.38 -9.07 15.33
N TYR A 210 -16.11 -9.15 15.76
CA TYR A 210 -14.91 -8.90 14.96
C TYR A 210 -14.07 -10.18 14.74
N ARG A 211 -14.63 -11.15 13.99
CA ARG A 211 -13.96 -12.43 13.62
C ARG A 211 -13.66 -13.40 14.78
N GLY A 212 -14.52 -13.43 15.80
CA GLY A 212 -14.60 -14.59 16.70
C GLY A 212 -13.42 -14.78 17.66
N ALA A 213 -12.78 -13.69 18.11
CA ALA A 213 -11.82 -13.74 19.21
C ALA A 213 -12.48 -14.36 20.45
N ASN A 214 -11.84 -15.35 21.05
CA ASN A 214 -12.39 -16.02 22.22
C ASN A 214 -11.73 -15.45 23.48
N VAL A 215 -12.52 -14.76 24.29
CA VAL A 215 -12.02 -14.12 25.51
C VAL A 215 -12.29 -15.03 26.68
N SER A 216 -11.22 -15.52 27.28
CA SER A 216 -11.22 -16.32 28.50
C SER A 216 -10.70 -15.48 29.67
N HIS A 217 -11.08 -15.86 30.89
CA HIS A 217 -10.78 -15.09 32.09
C HIS A 217 -10.16 -15.97 33.13
N LEU A 218 -9.08 -15.49 33.74
CA LEU A 218 -8.40 -16.17 34.83
C LEU A 218 -8.25 -15.22 36.01
N THR A 219 -8.84 -15.59 37.13
CA THR A 219 -8.51 -14.96 38.41
C THR A 219 -7.09 -15.33 38.77
N TYR A 220 -6.29 -14.34 39.11
CA TYR A 220 -4.93 -14.54 39.57
C TYR A 220 -4.66 -13.66 40.80
N GLU A 221 -3.84 -14.12 41.74
CA GLU A 221 -3.33 -13.30 42.83
C GLU A 221 -1.84 -13.02 42.59
N ILE A 222 -1.53 -11.90 41.93
CA ILE A 222 -0.14 -11.47 41.76
C ILE A 222 0.14 -10.36 42.77
N LYS A 223 0.78 -10.72 43.89
CA LYS A 223 1.29 -9.76 44.87
C LYS A 223 2.29 -8.76 44.26
N SER A 224 2.95 -9.12 43.15
CA SER A 224 3.92 -8.24 42.48
C SER A 224 3.30 -7.09 41.67
N LEU A 225 2.00 -7.09 41.35
CA LEU A 225 1.39 -5.97 40.62
C LEU A 225 1.24 -4.72 41.48
N GLU A 226 0.93 -4.88 42.76
CA GLU A 226 0.90 -3.76 43.70
C GLU A 226 2.29 -3.13 43.84
N VAL A 227 3.34 -3.95 43.76
CA VAL A 227 4.73 -3.48 43.75
C VAL A 227 5.06 -2.76 42.44
N ILE A 228 4.69 -3.33 41.29
CA ILE A 228 4.90 -2.73 39.97
C ILE A 228 4.26 -1.34 39.92
N CYS A 229 3.05 -1.19 40.47
CA CYS A 229 2.35 0.08 40.50
C CYS A 229 2.90 1.12 41.48
N GLY A 230 3.69 0.69 42.46
CA GLY A 230 4.44 1.59 43.34
C GLY A 230 5.82 1.98 42.80
N VAL A 231 6.33 1.29 41.78
CA VAL A 231 7.70 1.47 41.25
C VAL A 231 7.70 2.10 39.86
N CYS A 232 6.70 1.81 39.02
CA CYS A 232 6.62 2.32 37.67
C CYS A 232 5.95 3.69 37.61
N GLU A 233 6.53 4.58 36.80
CA GLU A 233 5.99 5.92 36.53
C GLU A 233 5.17 5.98 35.23
N ASP A 234 5.35 5.01 34.33
CA ASP A 234 4.69 4.96 33.03
C ASP A 234 4.28 3.54 32.60
N SER A 235 3.48 3.46 31.53
CA SER A 235 3.01 2.20 30.94
C SER A 235 4.16 1.34 30.40
N ILE A 236 5.28 1.92 29.96
CA ILE A 236 6.39 1.16 29.37
C ILE A 236 7.10 0.36 30.46
N CYS A 237 7.36 0.96 31.62
CA CYS A 237 7.89 0.27 32.78
C CYS A 237 6.97 -0.89 33.21
N VAL A 238 5.65 -0.66 33.28
CA VAL A 238 4.69 -1.70 33.65
C VAL A 238 4.74 -2.87 32.67
N ARG A 239 4.73 -2.58 31.36
CA ARG A 239 4.89 -3.58 30.29
C ARG A 239 6.14 -4.44 30.51
N ASP A 240 7.30 -3.81 30.72
CA ASP A 240 8.58 -4.50 30.88
C ASP A 240 8.65 -5.41 32.11
N TRP A 241 7.84 -5.13 33.14
CA TRP A 241 7.64 -6.04 34.27
C TRP A 241 6.66 -7.17 33.95
N LEU A 242 5.54 -6.86 33.30
CA LEU A 242 4.51 -7.84 32.95
C LEU A 242 5.04 -8.94 32.02
N VAL A 243 5.88 -8.60 31.04
CA VAL A 243 6.48 -9.59 30.12
C VAL A 243 7.45 -10.58 30.79
N ARG A 244 7.80 -10.36 32.07
CA ARG A 244 8.63 -11.27 32.88
C ARG A 244 7.81 -12.15 33.81
N THR A 245 6.49 -11.99 33.80
CA THR A 245 5.59 -12.75 34.67
C THR A 245 5.39 -14.18 34.14
N PRO A 246 5.22 -15.18 35.01
CA PRO A 246 4.85 -16.53 34.59
C PRO A 246 3.58 -16.56 33.74
N GLU A 247 2.60 -15.71 34.07
CA GLU A 247 1.32 -15.60 33.36
C GLU A 247 1.51 -15.18 31.90
N TYR A 248 2.38 -14.20 31.65
CA TYR A 248 2.75 -13.81 30.29
C TYR A 248 3.36 -15.00 29.54
N HIS A 249 4.36 -15.67 30.13
CA HIS A 249 5.04 -16.79 29.46
C HIS A 249 4.08 -17.95 29.16
N LEU A 250 3.19 -18.28 30.10
CA LEU A 250 2.15 -19.30 29.90
C LEU A 250 1.21 -18.93 28.75
N ALA A 251 0.74 -17.69 28.69
CA ALA A 251 -0.12 -17.23 27.59
C ALA A 251 0.60 -17.29 26.24
N ARG A 252 1.89 -16.92 26.20
CA ARG A 252 2.70 -16.99 24.98
C ARG A 252 2.99 -18.42 24.52
N GLU A 253 3.14 -19.38 25.44
CA GLU A 253 3.31 -20.81 25.10
C GLU A 253 2.10 -21.39 24.37
N VAL A 254 0.90 -20.89 24.66
CA VAL A 254 -0.36 -21.31 24.01
C VAL A 254 -0.86 -20.35 22.94
N ASP A 255 -0.01 -19.42 22.49
CA ASP A 255 -0.28 -18.42 21.44
C ASP A 255 -1.55 -17.58 21.70
N VAL A 256 -1.66 -17.08 22.93
CA VAL A 256 -2.76 -16.24 23.41
C VAL A 256 -2.23 -14.85 23.76
N LEU A 257 -3.00 -13.80 23.48
CA LEU A 257 -2.72 -12.45 23.98
C LEU A 257 -3.04 -12.36 25.49
N PRO A 258 -2.05 -12.17 26.38
CA PRO A 258 -2.28 -11.90 27.79
C PRO A 258 -2.74 -10.45 28.00
N VAL A 259 -3.81 -10.28 28.76
CA VAL A 259 -4.35 -8.97 29.12
C VAL A 259 -4.46 -8.84 30.63
N PHE A 260 -3.77 -7.87 31.22
CA PHE A 260 -3.71 -7.68 32.66
C PHE A 260 -4.61 -6.54 33.12
N VAL A 261 -5.59 -6.84 33.97
CA VAL A 261 -6.27 -5.81 34.76
C VAL A 261 -5.45 -5.55 36.01
N LEU A 262 -4.83 -4.38 36.09
CA LEU A 262 -4.02 -3.96 37.23
C LEU A 262 -4.92 -3.55 38.41
N PRO A 263 -4.43 -3.62 39.66
CA PRO A 263 -5.19 -3.20 40.83
C PRO A 263 -5.48 -1.69 40.85
N ALA A 264 -6.55 -1.28 41.54
CA ALA A 264 -6.93 0.13 41.70
C ALA A 264 -5.89 1.00 42.45
N THR A 265 -4.83 0.39 43.00
CA THR A 265 -3.69 1.12 43.56
C THR A 265 -2.78 1.71 42.49
N CYS A 266 -2.91 1.26 41.23
CA CYS A 266 -2.16 1.77 40.11
C CYS A 266 -2.71 3.13 39.64
N PRO A 267 -1.86 4.01 39.09
CA PRO A 267 -2.30 5.21 38.40
C PRO A 267 -3.39 4.91 37.36
N ALA A 268 -4.51 5.64 37.43
CA ALA A 268 -5.69 5.41 36.57
C ALA A 268 -5.43 5.62 35.06
N ASN A 269 -4.28 6.16 34.69
CA ASN A 269 -3.85 6.39 33.31
C ASN A 269 -2.98 5.25 32.74
N PHE A 270 -2.72 4.18 33.49
CA PHE A 270 -1.99 3.03 32.97
C PHE A 270 -2.89 2.22 32.02
N LEU A 271 -2.77 2.56 30.75
CA LEU A 271 -3.40 1.91 29.60
C LEU A 271 -2.31 1.57 28.60
N TYR A 272 -2.30 0.33 28.11
CA TYR A 272 -1.33 -0.14 27.13
C TYR A 272 -1.87 -1.33 26.33
N GLY A 273 -1.44 -1.42 25.07
CA GLY A 273 -1.64 -2.59 24.23
C GLY A 273 -0.57 -2.67 23.15
N ASP A 274 -0.06 -3.87 22.89
CA ASP A 274 0.76 -4.20 21.72
C ASP A 274 0.44 -5.64 21.25
N ASN A 275 1.24 -6.18 20.32
CA ASN A 275 1.05 -7.54 19.81
C ASN A 275 1.40 -8.66 20.82
N GLU A 276 1.98 -8.31 21.96
CA GLU A 276 2.52 -9.24 22.96
C GLU A 276 1.75 -9.21 24.27
N VAL A 277 1.30 -8.04 24.71
CA VAL A 277 0.65 -7.81 26.00
C VAL A 277 -0.25 -6.57 25.99
N ALA A 278 -1.35 -6.62 26.74
CA ALA A 278 -2.19 -5.46 27.01
C ALA A 278 -2.47 -5.31 28.51
N PHE A 279 -2.72 -4.09 28.99
CA PHE A 279 -3.16 -3.90 30.37
C PHE A 279 -3.92 -2.59 30.60
N VAL A 280 -4.69 -2.57 31.71
CA VAL A 280 -5.50 -1.42 32.16
C VAL A 280 -5.49 -1.30 33.68
N SER A 281 -5.42 -0.09 34.23
CA SER A 281 -5.42 0.19 35.69
C SER A 281 -6.74 0.00 36.42
N GLU A 282 -7.86 -0.05 35.69
CA GLU A 282 -9.20 -0.23 36.25
C GLU A 282 -10.10 -1.01 35.28
N ASN A 283 -11.17 -1.62 35.81
CA ASN A 283 -12.18 -2.35 35.03
C ASN A 283 -13.13 -1.41 34.26
N SER A 284 -12.60 -0.42 33.55
CA SER A 284 -13.38 0.36 32.59
C SER A 284 -13.53 -0.44 31.30
N LEU A 285 -14.77 -0.77 30.93
CA LEU A 285 -15.08 -1.45 29.66
C LEU A 285 -14.45 -0.71 28.47
N GLN A 286 -14.48 0.63 28.50
CA GLN A 286 -13.97 1.47 27.43
C GLN A 286 -12.44 1.38 27.32
N ASP A 287 -11.72 1.37 28.44
CA ASP A 287 -10.25 1.31 28.41
C ASP A 287 -9.76 -0.08 28.06
N LEU A 288 -10.46 -1.13 28.51
CA LEU A 288 -10.21 -2.49 28.07
C LEU A 288 -10.46 -2.66 26.56
N GLN A 289 -11.52 -2.08 26.03
CA GLN A 289 -11.76 -2.04 24.58
C GLN A 289 -10.63 -1.31 23.84
N LYS A 290 -10.16 -0.16 24.34
CA LYS A 290 -9.03 0.57 23.73
C LYS A 290 -7.75 -0.27 23.72
N ALA A 291 -7.36 -0.86 24.86
CA ALA A 291 -6.18 -1.71 24.98
C ALA A 291 -6.22 -2.88 23.98
N LEU A 292 -7.37 -3.53 23.89
CA LEU A 292 -7.59 -4.65 22.99
C LEU A 292 -7.60 -4.20 21.52
N ILE A 293 -8.22 -3.06 21.18
CA ILE A 293 -8.18 -2.55 19.81
C ILE A 293 -6.76 -2.21 19.40
N HIS A 294 -6.00 -1.54 20.27
CA HIS A 294 -4.59 -1.27 19.98
C HIS A 294 -3.84 -2.58 19.79
N SER A 295 -4.00 -3.55 20.68
CA SER A 295 -3.31 -4.85 20.57
C SER A 295 -3.66 -5.63 19.31
N PHE A 296 -4.94 -5.66 18.93
CA PHE A 296 -5.38 -6.42 17.75
C PHE A 296 -5.10 -5.72 16.43
N PHE A 297 -5.14 -4.40 16.43
CA PHE A 297 -5.17 -3.62 15.20
C PHE A 297 -4.15 -2.50 15.13
N GLY A 298 -3.31 -2.25 16.14
CA GLY A 298 -2.19 -1.32 16.07
C GLY A 298 -2.54 0.16 16.02
N PHE A 299 -3.66 0.59 16.63
CA PHE A 299 -4.00 2.01 16.70
C PHE A 299 -4.86 2.36 17.93
N ASP A 300 -4.75 3.61 18.38
CA ASP A 300 -5.59 4.16 19.46
C ASP A 300 -6.81 4.88 18.91
N ILE A 301 -7.97 4.69 19.55
CA ILE A 301 -9.21 5.42 19.23
C ILE A 301 -9.53 6.40 20.35
N LEU A 302 -9.63 7.68 19.99
CA LEU A 302 -9.91 8.76 20.90
C LEU A 302 -11.02 9.68 20.35
N GLY A 303 -11.78 10.28 21.26
CA GLY A 303 -12.71 11.38 20.95
C GLY A 303 -13.75 11.06 19.87
N GLU A 304 -13.78 11.90 18.84
CA GLU A 304 -14.81 11.95 17.78
C GLU A 304 -14.76 10.76 16.80
N ALA A 305 -13.66 9.98 16.80
CA ALA A 305 -13.49 8.81 15.93
C ALA A 305 -14.17 7.53 16.45
N THR A 306 -14.59 7.51 17.72
CA THR A 306 -15.26 6.36 18.36
C THR A 306 -16.42 5.76 17.53
N PRO A 307 -17.32 6.56 16.92
CA PRO A 307 -18.39 6.05 16.06
C PRO A 307 -17.91 5.35 14.77
N PHE A 308 -16.64 5.51 14.40
CA PHE A 308 -16.02 4.97 13.19
C PHE A 308 -15.03 3.83 13.45
N THR A 309 -14.86 3.44 14.73
CA THR A 309 -13.99 2.34 15.18
C THR A 309 -14.07 1.11 14.29
N GLU A 310 -15.28 0.59 14.06
CA GLU A 310 -15.49 -0.62 13.27
C GLU A 310 -15.01 -0.46 11.83
N MET A 311 -15.24 0.71 11.22
CA MET A 311 -14.81 1.00 9.87
C MET A 311 -13.27 1.10 9.78
N ILE A 312 -12.62 1.71 10.78
CA ILE A 312 -11.15 1.78 10.87
C ILE A 312 -10.57 0.38 11.04
N ILE A 313 -11.13 -0.44 11.93
CA ILE A 313 -10.75 -1.85 12.13
C ILE A 313 -10.83 -2.62 10.81
N ARG A 314 -11.96 -2.52 10.10
CA ARG A 314 -12.16 -3.21 8.82
C ARG A 314 -11.13 -2.78 7.77
N ARG A 315 -10.85 -1.48 7.67
CA ARG A 315 -9.79 -0.94 6.79
C ARG A 315 -8.42 -1.50 7.17
N ASN A 316 -8.07 -1.45 8.45
CA ASN A 316 -6.77 -1.88 8.95
C ASN A 316 -6.54 -3.40 8.80
N SER A 317 -7.59 -4.22 8.92
CA SER A 317 -7.50 -5.68 8.76
C SER A 317 -7.05 -6.14 7.37
N VAL A 318 -7.17 -5.28 6.34
CA VAL A 318 -6.78 -5.60 4.95
C VAL A 318 -5.41 -5.03 4.56
N VAL A 319 -4.82 -4.14 5.36
CA VAL A 319 -3.66 -3.35 4.93
C VAL A 319 -2.45 -4.21 4.63
N TYR A 320 -1.99 -4.98 5.63
CA TYR A 320 -0.78 -5.80 5.52
C TYR A 320 -0.91 -6.95 4.51
N PRO A 321 -2.02 -7.72 4.46
CA PRO A 321 -2.19 -8.74 3.43
C PRO A 321 -2.10 -8.19 2.00
N PHE A 322 -2.64 -7.00 1.74
CA PHE A 322 -2.51 -6.37 0.43
C PHE A 322 -1.12 -5.76 0.19
N LEU A 323 -0.46 -5.26 1.25
CA LEU A 323 0.92 -4.77 1.17
C LEU A 323 1.88 -5.87 0.70
N ASP A 324 1.75 -7.08 1.25
CA ASP A 324 2.58 -8.24 0.86
C ASP A 324 2.38 -8.57 -0.64
N LEU A 325 1.14 -8.53 -1.13
CA LEU A 325 0.84 -8.75 -2.57
C LEU A 325 1.39 -7.62 -3.45
N VAL A 326 1.30 -6.37 -2.99
CA VAL A 326 1.85 -5.20 -3.69
C VAL A 326 3.36 -5.33 -3.85
N GLN A 327 4.09 -5.76 -2.81
CA GLN A 327 5.54 -5.94 -2.86
C GLN A 327 5.93 -6.99 -3.92
N ASN A 328 5.21 -8.12 -3.98
CA ASN A 328 5.41 -9.15 -5.00
C ASN A 328 5.22 -8.59 -6.41
N PHE A 329 4.13 -7.86 -6.64
CA PHE A 329 3.86 -7.21 -7.92
C PHE A 329 4.92 -6.16 -8.29
N THR A 330 5.35 -5.36 -7.31
CA THR A 330 6.37 -4.31 -7.49
C THR A 330 7.70 -4.91 -7.92
N HIS A 331 8.09 -6.04 -7.33
CA HIS A 331 9.28 -6.77 -7.72
C HIS A 331 9.21 -7.21 -9.19
N VAL A 332 8.08 -7.80 -9.61
CA VAL A 332 7.84 -8.20 -11.01
C VAL A 332 7.96 -7.01 -11.96
N ILE A 333 7.30 -5.89 -11.65
CA ILE A 333 7.33 -4.70 -12.50
C ILE A 333 8.74 -4.11 -12.63
N ASN A 334 9.47 -4.02 -11.52
CA ASN A 334 10.84 -3.50 -11.53
C ASN A 334 11.78 -4.36 -12.37
N ASN A 335 11.67 -5.68 -12.26
CA ASN A 335 12.52 -6.57 -13.05
C ASN A 335 12.16 -6.53 -14.54
N VAL A 336 10.87 -6.46 -14.89
CA VAL A 336 10.41 -6.30 -16.28
C VAL A 336 10.93 -4.97 -16.86
N ARG A 337 10.88 -3.89 -16.07
CA ARG A 337 11.42 -2.58 -16.47
C ARG A 337 12.93 -2.65 -16.72
N GLU A 338 13.68 -3.34 -15.86
CA GLU A 338 15.12 -3.53 -16.04
C GLU A 338 15.40 -4.27 -17.36
N VAL A 339 14.71 -5.39 -17.61
CA VAL A 339 14.88 -6.19 -18.84
C VAL A 339 14.58 -5.36 -20.10
N LEU A 340 13.49 -4.60 -20.10
CA LEU A 340 13.11 -3.74 -21.22
C LEU A 340 14.08 -2.56 -21.38
N GLY A 341 14.58 -1.99 -20.28
CA GLY A 341 15.59 -0.92 -20.28
C GLY A 341 16.93 -1.37 -20.85
N LEU A 342 17.26 -2.66 -20.74
CA LEU A 342 18.44 -3.27 -21.36
C LEU A 342 18.29 -3.50 -22.87
N GLY A 343 17.13 -3.15 -23.47
CA GLY A 343 16.89 -3.33 -24.91
C GLY A 343 16.82 -4.80 -25.34
N LEU A 344 16.56 -5.70 -24.39
CA LEU A 344 16.49 -7.13 -24.65
C LEU A 344 15.15 -7.45 -25.34
N GLU A 345 15.18 -7.78 -26.63
CA GLU A 345 14.05 -8.34 -27.40
C GLU A 345 13.73 -9.78 -26.94
N ILE A 346 13.47 -9.95 -25.64
CA ILE A 346 13.25 -11.27 -25.03
C ILE A 346 11.77 -11.46 -24.66
N THR A 347 11.00 -10.38 -24.56
CA THR A 347 9.57 -10.38 -24.24
C THR A 347 8.74 -10.01 -25.46
N ASP A 348 7.77 -10.85 -25.83
CA ASP A 348 6.77 -10.48 -26.83
C ASP A 348 5.74 -9.49 -26.25
N GLN A 349 5.06 -8.76 -27.15
CA GLN A 349 4.02 -7.81 -26.77
C GLN A 349 2.86 -8.50 -26.03
N TYR A 350 2.62 -9.78 -26.32
CA TYR A 350 1.58 -10.57 -25.66
C TYR A 350 1.83 -10.69 -24.16
N THR A 351 3.06 -11.01 -23.76
CA THR A 351 3.45 -11.17 -22.35
C THR A 351 3.36 -9.85 -21.60
N ILE A 352 3.77 -8.74 -22.23
CA ILE A 352 3.60 -7.39 -21.67
C ILE A 352 2.12 -7.09 -21.44
N ASN A 353 1.28 -7.35 -22.44
CA ASN A 353 -0.17 -7.13 -22.34
C ASN A 353 -0.82 -7.99 -21.24
N GLN A 354 -0.36 -9.23 -21.03
CA GLN A 354 -0.83 -10.08 -19.93
C GLN A 354 -0.45 -9.49 -18.56
N LEU A 355 0.81 -9.08 -18.37
CA LEU A 355 1.26 -8.44 -17.14
C LEU A 355 0.47 -7.15 -16.85
N GLU A 356 0.21 -6.33 -17.87
CA GLU A 356 -0.64 -5.14 -17.74
C GLU A 356 -2.06 -5.50 -17.31
N ARG A 357 -2.64 -6.57 -17.87
CA ARG A 357 -3.97 -7.04 -17.49
C ARG A 357 -4.01 -7.49 -16.03
N TYR A 358 -3.08 -8.34 -15.60
CA TYR A 358 -3.01 -8.79 -14.19
C TYR A 358 -2.83 -7.62 -13.22
N PHE A 359 -2.07 -6.61 -13.62
CA PHE A 359 -1.90 -5.39 -12.84
C PHE A 359 -3.21 -4.60 -12.70
N GLN A 360 -3.98 -4.45 -13.77
CA GLN A 360 -5.29 -3.79 -13.72
C GLN A 360 -6.30 -4.59 -12.88
N ASP A 361 -6.32 -5.91 -13.04
CA ASP A 361 -7.17 -6.81 -12.25
C ASP A 361 -6.83 -6.70 -10.76
N PHE A 362 -5.55 -6.70 -10.41
CA PHE A 362 -5.08 -6.48 -9.04
C PHE A 362 -5.57 -5.15 -8.46
N ARG A 363 -5.38 -4.03 -9.17
CA ARG A 363 -5.84 -2.71 -8.71
C ARG A 363 -7.35 -2.65 -8.52
N SER A 364 -8.10 -3.21 -9.47
CA SER A 364 -9.57 -3.26 -9.42
C SER A 364 -10.03 -4.05 -8.19
N ASN A 365 -9.43 -5.22 -7.95
CA ASN A 365 -9.78 -6.07 -6.81
C ASN A 365 -9.37 -5.45 -5.47
N GLN A 366 -8.22 -4.78 -5.38
CA GLN A 366 -7.80 -4.05 -4.18
C GLN A 366 -8.77 -2.90 -3.83
N SER A 367 -9.15 -2.11 -4.83
CA SER A 367 -10.13 -1.04 -4.65
C SER A 367 -11.49 -1.59 -4.21
N ALA A 368 -11.93 -2.69 -4.82
CA ALA A 368 -13.16 -3.35 -4.43
C ALA A 368 -13.08 -3.93 -3.01
N ALA A 369 -11.98 -4.60 -2.65
CA ALA A 369 -11.76 -5.12 -1.30
C ALA A 369 -11.84 -4.01 -0.25
N THR A 370 -11.20 -2.87 -0.50
CA THR A 370 -11.24 -1.71 0.41
C THR A 370 -12.68 -1.21 0.61
N SER A 371 -13.40 -0.99 -0.49
CA SER A 371 -14.79 -0.54 -0.47
C SER A 371 -15.71 -1.51 0.28
N GLN A 372 -15.53 -2.82 0.06
CA GLN A 372 -16.33 -3.87 0.68
C GLN A 372 -15.95 -4.07 2.16
N ALA A 373 -14.67 -3.91 2.52
CA ALA A 373 -14.19 -3.94 3.91
C ALA A 373 -14.92 -2.88 4.72
N LEU A 374 -14.92 -1.64 4.26
CA LEU A 374 -15.56 -0.51 4.94
C LEU A 374 -17.08 -0.74 5.13
N GLN A 375 -17.72 -1.40 4.16
CA GLN A 375 -19.14 -1.79 4.23
C GLN A 375 -19.43 -3.00 5.14
N GLY A 376 -18.40 -3.64 5.70
CA GLY A 376 -18.54 -4.81 6.56
C GLY A 376 -18.86 -6.10 5.83
N LYS A 377 -18.53 -6.15 4.54
CA LYS A 377 -18.73 -7.33 3.72
C LYS A 377 -17.48 -8.19 3.73
N ASN A 378 -17.66 -9.47 3.41
CA ASN A 378 -16.53 -10.40 3.30
C ASN A 378 -15.64 -9.99 2.12
N VAL A 379 -14.37 -9.74 2.40
CA VAL A 379 -13.36 -9.30 1.42
C VAL A 379 -12.43 -10.43 0.95
N LEU A 380 -12.57 -11.63 1.52
CA LEU A 380 -11.69 -12.76 1.23
C LEU A 380 -11.71 -13.14 -0.25
N GLU A 381 -12.85 -13.03 -0.92
CA GLU A 381 -12.97 -13.28 -2.36
C GLU A 381 -12.11 -12.31 -3.17
N TYR A 382 -12.17 -11.00 -2.87
CA TYR A 382 -11.39 -9.98 -3.58
C TYR A 382 -9.90 -10.11 -3.27
N TYR A 383 -9.55 -10.48 -2.04
CA TYR A 383 -8.18 -10.81 -1.68
C TYR A 383 -7.66 -12.00 -2.50
N ASN A 384 -8.41 -13.11 -2.56
CA ASN A 384 -8.01 -14.29 -3.33
C ASN A 384 -7.85 -13.97 -4.82
N LYS A 385 -8.75 -13.19 -5.43
CA LYS A 385 -8.59 -12.73 -6.83
C LYS A 385 -7.34 -11.87 -7.02
N SER A 386 -7.01 -11.01 -6.05
CA SER A 386 -5.80 -10.19 -6.08
C SER A 386 -4.55 -11.05 -5.96
N LYS A 387 -4.59 -12.07 -5.10
CA LYS A 387 -3.53 -13.06 -4.95
C LYS A 387 -3.34 -13.86 -6.24
N ASP A 388 -4.41 -14.37 -6.85
CA ASP A 388 -4.34 -15.11 -8.11
C ASP A 388 -3.70 -14.28 -9.23
N ALA A 389 -4.03 -12.98 -9.30
CA ALA A 389 -3.40 -12.06 -10.23
C ALA A 389 -1.90 -11.87 -9.94
N ALA A 390 -1.51 -11.76 -8.66
CA ALA A 390 -0.11 -11.63 -8.23
C ALA A 390 0.70 -12.88 -8.54
N ASP A 391 0.17 -14.05 -8.18
CA ASP A 391 0.79 -15.35 -8.42
C ASP A 391 0.93 -15.61 -9.94
N SER A 392 -0.06 -15.22 -10.75
CA SER A 392 0.00 -15.31 -12.21
C SER A 392 1.07 -14.40 -12.81
N ALA A 393 1.17 -13.15 -12.34
CA ALA A 393 2.21 -12.23 -12.77
C ALA A 393 3.61 -12.71 -12.38
N TRP A 394 3.74 -13.27 -11.18
CA TRP A 394 4.98 -13.89 -10.69
C TRP A 394 5.40 -15.10 -11.54
N LEU A 395 4.46 -15.98 -11.87
CA LEU A 395 4.71 -17.14 -12.72
C LEU A 395 5.20 -16.73 -14.12
N ILE A 396 4.56 -15.74 -14.73
CA ILE A 396 4.98 -15.18 -16.02
C ILE A 396 6.40 -14.62 -15.92
N TRP A 397 6.69 -13.89 -14.85
CA TRP A 397 8.04 -13.37 -14.62
C TRP A 397 9.08 -14.48 -14.49
N ASN A 398 8.82 -15.55 -13.74
CA ASN A 398 9.77 -16.65 -13.60
C ASN A 398 10.05 -17.34 -14.93
N MET A 399 9.02 -17.59 -15.74
CA MET A 399 9.19 -18.15 -17.09
C MET A 399 10.04 -17.24 -17.98
N LEU A 400 9.83 -15.92 -17.91
CA LEU A 400 10.65 -14.95 -18.63
C LEU A 400 12.09 -14.91 -18.11
N SER A 401 12.28 -14.88 -16.80
CA SER A 401 13.59 -14.85 -16.13
C SER A 401 14.42 -16.07 -16.51
N ASP A 402 13.82 -17.26 -16.49
CA ASP A 402 14.49 -18.51 -16.92
C ASP A 402 14.87 -18.44 -18.40
N HIS A 403 14.00 -17.90 -19.25
CA HIS A 403 14.30 -17.71 -20.67
C HIS A 403 15.44 -16.70 -20.90
N ILE A 404 15.47 -15.61 -20.12
CA ILE A 404 16.54 -14.60 -20.14
C ILE A 404 17.85 -15.21 -19.65
N GLY A 405 17.82 -15.95 -18.54
CA GLY A 405 18.97 -16.65 -17.97
C GLY A 405 19.55 -17.64 -18.98
N THR A 406 18.69 -18.45 -19.61
CA THR A 406 19.09 -19.40 -20.66
C THR A 406 19.69 -18.67 -21.87
N LYS A 407 19.08 -17.57 -22.34
CA LYS A 407 19.63 -16.76 -23.43
C LYS A 407 20.97 -16.11 -23.06
N ARG A 408 21.15 -15.64 -21.83
CA ARG A 408 22.42 -15.08 -21.33
C ARG A 408 23.51 -16.14 -21.25
N VAL A 409 23.21 -17.34 -20.78
CA VAL A 409 24.13 -18.49 -20.78
C VAL A 409 24.50 -18.86 -22.22
N CYS A 410 23.52 -18.93 -23.13
CA CYS A 410 23.76 -19.20 -24.54
C CYS A 410 24.59 -18.10 -25.23
N ALA A 411 24.37 -16.83 -24.89
CA ALA A 411 25.15 -15.70 -25.41
C ALA A 411 26.58 -15.70 -24.83
N GLY A 412 26.74 -15.97 -23.54
CA GLY A 412 28.06 -16.14 -22.89
C GLY A 412 28.84 -17.31 -23.47
N ASN A 413 28.17 -18.44 -23.71
CA ASN A 413 28.76 -19.60 -24.39
C ASN A 413 29.12 -19.30 -25.84
N LYS A 414 28.30 -18.52 -26.58
CA LYS A 414 28.66 -18.03 -27.92
C LYS A 414 29.87 -17.08 -27.87
N ILE A 415 29.93 -16.15 -26.92
CA ILE A 415 31.07 -15.24 -26.75
C ILE A 415 32.34 -16.02 -26.42
N ASN A 416 32.29 -17.02 -25.54
CA ASN A 416 33.41 -17.92 -25.27
C ASN A 416 33.81 -18.72 -26.53
N LEU A 417 32.86 -19.28 -27.28
CA LEU A 417 33.12 -19.94 -28.57
C LEU A 417 33.76 -19.00 -29.60
N TYR A 418 33.35 -17.72 -29.66
CA TYR A 418 33.98 -16.73 -30.55
C TYR A 418 35.36 -16.29 -30.06
N ARG A 419 35.57 -16.22 -28.75
CA ARG A 419 36.86 -15.90 -28.13
C ARG A 419 37.87 -17.03 -28.35
N ASP A 420 37.42 -18.27 -28.31
CA ASP A 420 38.25 -19.45 -28.60
C ASP A 420 38.45 -19.65 -30.11
N ASN A 421 37.47 -19.33 -30.96
CA ASN A 421 37.62 -19.32 -32.42
C ASN A 421 38.48 -18.15 -32.94
N PHE A 422 38.79 -17.14 -32.12
CA PHE A 422 39.78 -16.12 -32.46
C PHE A 422 41.20 -16.70 -32.63
N PHE A 423 41.44 -17.92 -32.13
CA PHE A 423 42.67 -18.67 -32.36
C PHE A 423 42.80 -19.17 -33.81
N LEU A 424 41.68 -19.45 -34.50
CA LEU A 424 41.66 -19.90 -35.90
C LEU A 424 41.82 -18.75 -36.92
N PHE A 425 41.48 -17.51 -36.54
CA PHE A 425 41.61 -16.34 -37.42
C PHE A 425 43.03 -15.75 -37.49
N ARG A 426 43.89 -16.02 -36.50
CA ARG A 426 45.29 -15.55 -36.51
C ARG A 426 46.10 -16.18 -37.66
N PRO A 427 46.13 -17.52 -37.85
CA PRO A 427 46.86 -18.13 -38.97
C PRO A 427 46.35 -17.65 -40.35
N PHE A 428 45.03 -17.53 -40.52
CA PHE A 428 44.42 -17.10 -41.78
C PHE A 428 44.72 -15.64 -42.12
N SER A 429 44.70 -14.74 -41.13
CA SER A 429 45.06 -13.34 -41.35
C SER A 429 46.55 -13.17 -41.66
N TYR A 430 47.44 -13.91 -41.00
CA TYR A 430 48.87 -13.94 -41.37
C TYR A 430 49.10 -14.50 -42.78
N MET A 431 48.36 -15.53 -43.19
CA MET A 431 48.44 -16.08 -44.55
C MET A 431 47.97 -15.06 -45.60
N ILE A 432 46.84 -14.39 -45.38
CA ILE A 432 46.33 -13.37 -46.31
C ILE A 432 47.28 -12.17 -46.39
N ILE A 433 47.81 -11.71 -45.25
CA ILE A 433 48.81 -10.62 -45.21
C ILE A 433 50.10 -11.05 -45.92
N SER A 434 50.55 -12.29 -45.74
CA SER A 434 51.75 -12.83 -46.41
C SER A 434 51.57 -12.91 -47.94
N ILE A 435 50.42 -13.39 -48.40
CA ILE A 435 50.07 -13.44 -49.83
C ILE A 435 49.99 -12.02 -50.40
N ALA A 436 49.30 -11.10 -49.71
CA ALA A 436 49.18 -9.71 -50.15
C ALA A 436 50.55 -9.00 -50.18
N SER A 437 51.40 -9.24 -49.18
CA SER A 437 52.76 -8.71 -49.11
C SER A 437 53.64 -9.25 -50.24
N SER A 438 53.53 -10.55 -50.53
CA SER A 438 54.27 -11.20 -51.62
C SER A 438 53.84 -10.64 -52.98
N ILE A 439 52.54 -10.45 -53.20
CA ILE A 439 52.01 -9.84 -54.43
C ILE A 439 52.45 -8.37 -54.54
N ALA A 440 52.42 -7.61 -53.44
CA ALA A 440 52.86 -6.22 -53.43
C ALA A 440 54.36 -6.07 -53.73
N ILE A 441 55.20 -6.94 -53.14
CA ILE A 441 56.64 -7.00 -53.41
C ILE A 441 56.88 -7.39 -54.87
N PHE A 442 56.15 -8.38 -55.39
CA PHE A 442 56.26 -8.81 -56.79
C PHE A 442 55.86 -7.69 -57.76
N ALA A 443 54.75 -7.00 -57.49
CA ALA A 443 54.29 -5.87 -58.29
C ALA A 443 55.26 -4.67 -58.22
N PHE A 444 55.83 -4.40 -57.04
CA PHE A 444 56.85 -3.36 -56.86
C PHE A 444 58.15 -3.69 -57.61
N ALA A 445 58.63 -4.93 -57.52
CA ALA A 445 59.81 -5.40 -58.24
C ALA A 445 59.62 -5.31 -59.76
N PHE A 446 58.46 -5.71 -60.29
CA PHE A 446 58.19 -5.68 -61.72
C PHE A 446 58.01 -4.27 -62.30
N THR A 447 57.48 -3.33 -61.50
CA THR A 447 57.25 -1.95 -61.95
C THR A 447 58.47 -1.05 -61.81
N LYS A 448 59.39 -1.36 -60.88
CA LYS A 448 60.57 -0.53 -60.59
C LYS A 448 61.91 -1.13 -61.06
N MET A 449 62.01 -2.46 -61.23
CA MET A 449 63.24 -3.09 -61.76
C MET A 449 63.12 -3.32 -63.26
N ARG A 450 64.11 -2.85 -64.03
CA ARG A 450 64.20 -3.15 -65.46
C ARG A 450 64.36 -4.68 -65.62
N PRO A 451 63.49 -5.38 -66.38
CA PRO A 451 63.52 -6.84 -66.53
C PRO A 451 64.89 -7.40 -66.97
N LYS A 452 65.66 -6.60 -67.73
CA LYS A 452 67.03 -6.95 -68.17
C LYS A 452 68.04 -7.11 -67.03
N ALA A 453 67.89 -6.41 -65.90
CA ALA A 453 68.84 -6.50 -64.79
C ALA A 453 68.64 -7.79 -63.96
N VAL A 454 67.38 -8.18 -63.73
CA VAL A 454 67.04 -9.39 -62.95
C VAL A 454 67.38 -10.67 -63.74
N ILE A 455 67.10 -10.68 -65.05
CA ILE A 455 67.48 -11.81 -65.92
C ILE A 455 69.00 -11.93 -66.01
N ASN A 456 69.76 -10.84 -66.16
CA ASN A 456 71.22 -10.91 -66.22
C ASN A 456 71.85 -11.44 -64.92
N ILE A 457 71.31 -11.10 -63.74
CA ILE A 457 71.81 -11.60 -62.45
C ILE A 457 71.52 -13.09 -62.26
N LEU A 458 70.35 -13.56 -62.70
CA LEU A 458 69.97 -14.98 -62.62
C LEU A 458 70.60 -15.84 -63.72
N SER A 459 71.09 -15.23 -64.81
CA SER A 459 71.66 -15.92 -65.97
C SER A 459 73.20 -15.90 -66.02
N THR A 460 73.87 -15.12 -65.16
CA THR A 460 75.33 -15.16 -65.04
C THR A 460 75.77 -16.44 -64.36
N PRO A 461 76.53 -17.34 -65.02
CA PRO A 461 77.13 -18.47 -64.34
C PRO A 461 78.16 -17.96 -63.32
N PRO A 462 78.36 -18.66 -62.20
CA PRO A 462 79.31 -18.26 -61.18
C PRO A 462 80.73 -18.23 -61.78
N SER A 463 81.38 -17.06 -61.77
CA SER A 463 82.80 -16.96 -62.07
C SER A 463 83.59 -17.57 -60.93
N ILE A 464 84.42 -18.57 -61.26
CA ILE A 464 85.38 -19.18 -60.34
C ILE A 464 86.36 -18.10 -59.86
N LEU A 465 86.37 -17.88 -58.54
CA LEU A 465 87.52 -17.42 -57.78
C LEU A 465 87.52 -18.18 -56.45
#